data_AF-A0A2N6A707-F1
#
_entry.id   AF-A0A2N6A707-F1
#
_cell.length_a   1.000
_cell.length_b   1.000
_cell.length_c   1.000
_cell.angle_alpha   90.00
_cell.angle_beta   90.00
_cell.angle_gamma   90.00
#
_symmetry.space_group_name_H-M   'P 1'
#
loop_
_entity.id
_entity.type
_entity.pdbx_description
1 polymer ?
#
loop_
_entity_poly.entity_id
_entity_poly.type
_entity_poly.pdbx_seq_one_letter_code
_entity_poly.pdbx_strand_id
1 'polypeptide(L)'
;MAKQPISTELGELNLNCDIRAIDDYGREIIIESKKALRVFGARDVSKFGTVLLAKVKNNCIAIGCPIFIRSNNKEIQDEIASLEIERERINIALANEKVGICLRNTDIYYLQNL
;
A
#
# COMPACT_ATOMS: atom_id res chain seq x y z
N MET A 1 -26.29 11.94 8.07
CA MET A 1 -25.77 10.60 7.70
C MET A 1 -24.29 10.57 8.03
N ALA A 2 -23.86 9.67 8.92
CA ALA A 2 -22.43 9.50 9.18
C ALA A 2 -21.79 8.89 7.92
N LYS A 3 -20.84 9.60 7.30
CA LYS A 3 -20.01 9.02 6.24
C LYS A 3 -19.26 7.85 6.87
N GLN A 4 -19.55 6.62 6.45
CA GLN A 4 -18.73 5.48 6.86
C GLN A 4 -17.34 5.67 6.28
N PRO A 5 -16.26 5.45 7.06
CA PRO A 5 -14.91 5.50 6.54
C PRO A 5 -14.76 4.49 5.39
N ILE A 6 -13.95 4.84 4.38
CA ILE A 6 -13.69 3.99 3.20
C ILE A 6 -13.05 2.65 3.61
N SER A 7 -12.35 2.64 4.75
CA SER A 7 -11.69 1.47 5.31
C SER A 7 -11.97 1.35 6.81
N THR A 8 -12.53 0.21 7.23
CA THR A 8 -12.50 -0.21 8.64
C THR A 8 -11.33 -1.17 8.81
N GLU A 9 -10.41 -0.85 9.72
CA GLU A 9 -9.27 -1.70 10.07
C GLU A 9 -9.75 -2.96 10.82
N LEU A 10 -9.30 -4.13 10.38
CA LEU A 10 -9.65 -5.44 10.95
C LEU A 10 -8.44 -6.18 11.55
N GLY A 11 -7.22 -5.70 11.30
CA GLY A 11 -6.00 -6.28 11.81
C GLY A 11 -4.76 -5.52 11.32
N GLU A 12 -3.65 -5.70 12.02
CA GLU A 12 -2.39 -5.00 11.77
C GLU A 12 -1.21 -6.00 11.77
N LEU A 13 -0.22 -5.75 10.91
CA LEU A 13 1.05 -6.46 10.84
C LEU A 13 2.20 -5.45 10.91
N ASN A 14 3.15 -5.67 11.81
CA ASN A 14 4.41 -4.92 11.81
C ASN A 14 5.31 -5.44 10.69
N LEU A 15 5.81 -4.54 9.87
CA LEU A 15 6.64 -4.86 8.71
C LEU A 15 8.12 -4.61 9.01
N ASN A 16 8.96 -5.57 8.63
CA ASN A 16 10.41 -5.42 8.53
C ASN A 16 10.83 -5.83 7.11
N CYS A 17 10.52 -4.97 6.14
CA CYS A 17 10.70 -5.26 4.73
C CYS A 17 11.15 -4.00 3.98
N ASP A 18 11.91 -4.22 2.91
CA ASP A 18 12.25 -3.18 1.95
C ASP A 18 11.10 -3.07 0.94
N ILE A 19 10.56 -1.86 0.76
CA ILE A 19 9.43 -1.62 -0.14
C ILE A 19 9.84 -0.59 -1.18
N ARG A 20 9.60 -0.94 -2.44
CA ARG A 20 9.99 -0.13 -3.59
C ARG A 20 8.87 -0.11 -4.61
N ALA A 21 8.64 1.02 -5.25
CA ALA A 21 7.78 1.10 -6.44
C ALA A 21 8.60 1.56 -7.64
N ILE A 22 8.05 1.38 -8.84
CA ILE A 22 8.63 1.86 -10.08
C ILE A 22 7.64 2.83 -10.74
N ASP A 23 8.09 4.04 -11.10
CA ASP A 23 7.24 4.97 -11.87
C ASP A 23 7.20 4.60 -13.36
N ASP A 24 6.37 5.33 -14.12
CA ASP A 24 6.24 5.17 -15.57
C ASP A 24 7.53 5.45 -16.36
N TYR A 25 8.53 6.08 -15.72
CA TYR A 25 9.84 6.33 -16.30
C TYR A 25 10.88 5.26 -15.94
N GLY A 26 10.48 4.19 -15.24
CA GLY A 26 11.36 3.11 -14.82
C GLY A 26 12.25 3.46 -13.62
N ARG A 27 11.95 4.53 -12.88
CA ARG A 27 12.74 4.97 -11.72
C ARG A 27 12.26 4.31 -10.44
N GLU A 28 13.21 3.93 -9.61
CA GLU A 28 12.94 3.36 -8.29
C GLU A 28 12.49 4.43 -7.28
N ILE A 29 11.36 4.16 -6.64
CA ILE A 29 10.80 4.94 -5.54
C ILE A 29 10.91 4.14 -4.26
N ILE A 30 11.61 4.70 -3.28
CA ILE A 30 11.76 4.10 -1.97
C ILE A 30 10.54 4.46 -1.13
N ILE A 31 9.90 3.44 -0.59
CA ILE A 31 8.72 3.56 0.27
C ILE A 31 9.10 3.05 1.65
N GLU A 32 8.96 3.90 2.66
CA GLU A 32 9.15 3.51 4.05
C GLU A 32 7.80 3.13 4.65
N SER A 33 7.60 1.85 4.99
CA SER A 33 6.45 1.41 5.78
C SER A 33 6.92 0.58 6.96
N LYS A 34 6.23 0.75 8.09
CA LYS A 34 6.45 -0.05 9.31
C LYS A 34 5.25 -0.93 9.64
N LYS A 35 4.11 -0.71 8.97
CA LYS A 35 2.81 -1.30 9.32
C LYS A 35 2.01 -1.59 8.05
N ALA A 36 1.35 -2.74 8.03
CA ALA A 36 0.30 -3.08 7.09
C ALA A 36 -1.01 -3.28 7.86
N LEU A 37 -2.11 -2.81 7.28
CA LEU A 37 -3.46 -2.98 7.81
C LEU A 37 -4.27 -3.88 6.88
N ARG A 38 -5.07 -4.76 7.47
CA ARG A 38 -6.16 -5.43 6.76
C ARG A 38 -7.39 -4.55 6.84
N VAL A 39 -7.94 -4.19 5.69
CA VAL A 39 -9.11 -3.32 5.63
C VAL A 39 -10.28 -3.98 4.91
N PHE A 40 -11.50 -3.65 5.36
CA PHE A 40 -12.74 -3.93 4.66
C PHE A 40 -13.14 -2.69 3.85
N GLY A 41 -13.45 -2.81 2.55
CA GLY A 41 -14.21 -1.74 1.86
C GLY A 41 -13.72 -1.18 0.52
N ALA A 42 -13.13 -1.97 -0.38
CA ALA A 42 -12.92 -1.51 -1.76
C ALA A 42 -14.18 -1.67 -2.65
N ARG A 43 -15.36 -1.20 -2.23
CA ARG A 43 -16.67 -1.19 -2.97
C ARG A 43 -17.22 -2.52 -3.51
N ASP A 44 -16.40 -3.54 -3.70
CA ASP A 44 -16.79 -4.92 -3.89
C ASP A 44 -16.70 -5.62 -2.54
N VAL A 45 -17.86 -6.04 -2.04
CA VAL A 45 -18.05 -6.69 -0.73
C VAL A 45 -17.28 -8.04 -0.63
N SER A 46 -16.53 -8.42 -1.66
CA SER A 46 -15.85 -9.70 -1.84
C SER A 46 -14.33 -9.67 -1.68
N LYS A 47 -13.67 -8.52 -1.50
CA LYS A 47 -12.20 -8.45 -1.38
C LYS A 47 -11.74 -7.65 -0.16
N PHE A 48 -11.16 -8.35 0.82
CA PHE A 48 -10.29 -7.73 1.81
C PHE A 48 -9.06 -7.17 1.09
N GLY A 49 -8.66 -5.95 1.43
CA GLY A 49 -7.46 -5.32 0.88
C GLY A 49 -6.36 -5.20 1.94
N THR A 50 -5.10 -5.23 1.49
CA THR A 50 -3.96 -4.88 2.34
C THR A 50 -3.56 -3.44 2.08
N VAL A 51 -3.53 -2.63 3.14
CA VAL A 51 -3.08 -1.23 3.05
C VAL A 51 -1.77 -1.09 3.79
N LEU A 52 -0.72 -0.69 3.08
CA LEU A 52 0.55 -0.31 3.68
C LEU A 52 0.44 1.13 4.19
N LEU A 53 0.71 1.36 5.48
CA LEU A 53 0.83 2.70 6.04
C LEU A 53 2.25 3.20 5.82
N ALA A 54 2.46 3.95 4.75
CA ALA A 54 3.78 4.23 4.23
C ALA A 54 4.09 5.73 4.11
N LYS A 55 5.36 6.03 3.92
CA LYS A 55 5.88 7.34 3.52
C LYS A 55 6.70 7.19 2.24
N VAL A 56 6.34 7.94 1.21
CA VAL A 56 7.13 8.01 -0.03
C VAL A 56 8.40 8.82 0.25
N LYS A 57 9.59 8.28 -0.01
CA LYS A 57 10.86 8.97 0.34
C LYS A 57 11.36 9.88 -0.77
N ASN A 58 11.18 9.49 -2.02
CA ASN A 58 11.62 10.23 -3.20
C ASN A 58 10.58 10.13 -4.34
N ASN A 59 10.65 11.07 -5.30
CA ASN A 59 9.80 11.10 -6.49
C ASN A 59 8.29 11.10 -6.17
N CYS A 60 7.51 10.25 -6.84
CA CYS A 60 6.09 10.07 -6.63
C CYS A 60 5.69 8.64 -7.00
N ILE A 61 4.55 8.19 -6.47
CA ILE A 61 3.90 6.94 -6.88
C ILE A 61 2.50 7.26 -7.39
N ALA A 62 2.03 6.49 -8.37
CA ALA A 62 0.68 6.58 -8.90
C ALA A 62 -0.07 5.26 -8.73
N ILE A 63 -1.40 5.32 -8.84
CA ILE A 63 -2.21 4.11 -8.98
C ILE A 63 -1.76 3.35 -10.24
N GLY A 64 -1.65 2.03 -10.14
CA GLY A 64 -1.17 1.17 -11.21
C GLY A 64 0.35 0.99 -11.24
N CYS A 65 1.12 1.75 -10.44
CA CYS A 65 2.56 1.52 -10.36
C CYS A 65 2.85 0.11 -9.81
N PRO A 66 3.80 -0.63 -10.41
CA PRO A 66 4.33 -1.84 -9.82
C PRO A 66 4.97 -1.56 -8.46
N ILE A 67 4.72 -2.42 -7.49
CA ILE A 67 5.30 -2.37 -6.15
C ILE A 67 5.96 -3.70 -5.81
N PHE A 68 7.13 -3.62 -5.20
CA PHE A 68 7.98 -4.73 -4.82
C PHE A 68 8.19 -4.68 -3.31
N ILE A 69 7.93 -5.80 -2.64
CA ILE A 69 8.06 -5.92 -1.19
C ILE A 69 8.98 -7.08 -0.90
N ARG A 70 10.07 -6.82 -0.19
CA ARG A 70 11.11 -7.80 0.09
C ARG A 70 11.34 -7.97 1.58
N SER A 71 11.29 -9.21 2.07
CA SER A 71 11.75 -9.57 3.41
C SER A 71 12.50 -10.90 3.37
N ASN A 72 13.52 -11.06 4.23
CA ASN A 72 14.28 -12.31 4.40
C ASN A 72 14.67 -13.01 3.08
N ASN A 73 15.18 -12.25 2.10
CA ASN A 73 15.57 -12.71 0.76
C ASN A 73 14.42 -13.19 -0.16
N LYS A 74 13.17 -13.09 0.26
CA LYS A 74 12.00 -13.28 -0.59
C LYS A 74 11.49 -11.92 -1.06
N GLU A 75 11.17 -11.82 -2.34
CA GLU A 75 10.55 -10.64 -2.92
C GLU A 75 9.24 -11.03 -3.56
N ILE A 76 8.22 -10.19 -3.38
CA ILE A 76 6.95 -10.28 -4.08
C ILE A 76 6.78 -9.03 -4.93
N GLN A 77 6.06 -9.20 -6.03
CA GLN A 77 5.64 -8.13 -6.91
C GLN A 77 4.11 -8.04 -6.87
N ASP A 78 3.60 -6.82 -6.76
CA ASP A 78 2.19 -6.49 -6.88
C ASP A 78 2.02 -5.15 -7.60
N GLU A 79 0.79 -4.64 -7.62
CA GLU A 79 0.43 -3.36 -8.21
C GLU A 79 -0.33 -2.50 -7.18
N ILE A 80 -0.15 -1.19 -7.23
CA ILE A 80 -0.90 -0.23 -6.42
C ILE A 80 -2.34 -0.14 -6.94
N ALA A 81 -3.30 -0.63 -6.15
CA ALA A 81 -4.72 -0.56 -6.49
C ALA A 81 -5.35 0.81 -6.19
N SER A 82 -4.97 1.43 -5.07
CA SER A 82 -5.43 2.75 -4.68
C SER A 82 -4.47 3.42 -3.71
N LEU A 83 -4.50 4.74 -3.68
CA LEU A 83 -3.73 5.58 -2.76
C LEU A 83 -4.69 6.43 -1.94
N GLU A 84 -4.42 6.58 -0.64
CA GLU A 84 -5.26 7.36 0.27
C GLU A 84 -4.41 8.23 1.21
N ILE A 85 -4.78 9.51 1.34
CA ILE A 85 -4.24 10.44 2.34
C ILE A 85 -5.42 10.97 3.15
N GLU A 86 -5.33 10.91 4.48
CA GLU A 86 -6.39 11.40 5.38
C GLU A 86 -7.80 10.84 5.05
N ARG A 87 -7.87 9.60 4.54
CA ARG A 87 -9.10 8.92 4.07
C ARG A 87 -9.72 9.52 2.80
N GLU A 88 -8.97 10.33 2.07
CA GLU A 88 -9.32 10.79 0.73
C GLU A 88 -8.50 10.04 -0.31
N ARG A 89 -9.16 9.62 -1.40
CA ARG A 89 -8.48 8.95 -2.51
C ARG A 89 -7.76 9.95 -3.39
N ILE A 90 -6.53 9.61 -3.73
CA ILE A 90 -5.68 10.38 -4.63
C ILE A 90 -5.16 9.48 -5.75
N ASN A 91 -4.79 10.08 -6.88
CA ASN A 91 -4.22 9.34 -8.01
C ASN A 91 -2.70 9.21 -7.94
N ILE A 92 -2.05 10.19 -7.28
CA ILE A 92 -0.60 10.31 -7.20
C ILE A 92 -0.25 10.76 -5.78
N ALA A 93 0.73 10.12 -5.15
CA ALA A 93 1.34 10.55 -3.90
C ALA A 93 2.77 11.04 -4.16
N LEU A 94 3.10 12.21 -3.64
CA LEU A 94 4.38 12.89 -3.83
C LEU A 94 5.41 12.51 -2.77
N ALA A 95 6.67 12.86 -3.01
CA ALA A 95 7.75 12.65 -2.06
C ALA A 95 7.43 13.30 -0.71
N ASN A 96 7.82 12.61 0.36
CA ASN A 96 7.61 12.94 1.76
C ASN A 96 6.17 12.87 2.26
N GLU A 97 5.20 12.48 1.44
CA GLU A 97 3.82 12.27 1.89
C GLU A 97 3.66 10.96 2.65
N LYS A 98 2.84 11.00 3.71
CA LYS A 98 2.33 9.81 4.39
C LYS A 98 1.08 9.36 3.67
N VAL A 99 1.07 8.14 3.15
CA VAL A 99 0.03 7.62 2.27
C VAL A 99 -0.30 6.17 2.65
N GLY A 100 -1.59 5.85 2.61
CA GLY A 100 -2.08 4.48 2.61
C GLY A 100 -2.00 3.91 1.19
N ILE A 101 -1.22 2.86 0.99
CA ILE A 101 -1.05 2.20 -0.31
C ILE A 101 -1.81 0.89 -0.27
N CYS A 102 -2.90 0.79 -1.03
CA CYS A 102 -3.66 -0.46 -1.16
C CYS A 102 -3.02 -1.35 -2.23
N LEU A 103 -2.69 -2.58 -1.85
CA LEU A 103 -2.15 -3.60 -2.74
C LEU A 103 -3.28 -4.28 -3.51
N ARG A 104 -3.06 -4.58 -4.79
CA ARG A 104 -4.10 -5.15 -5.66
C ARG A 104 -4.38 -6.61 -5.36
N ASN A 105 -3.36 -7.44 -5.19
CA ASN A 105 -3.49 -8.89 -5.13
C ASN A 105 -2.94 -9.51 -3.84
N THR A 106 -2.10 -8.77 -3.11
CA THR A 106 -1.43 -9.25 -1.91
C THR A 106 -2.31 -9.10 -0.68
N ASP A 107 -2.64 -10.22 -0.04
CA ASP A 107 -3.26 -10.25 1.28
C ASP A 107 -2.21 -10.12 2.40
N ILE A 108 -2.60 -9.56 3.55
CA ILE A 108 -1.74 -9.32 4.71
C ILE A 108 -1.11 -10.61 5.24
N TYR A 109 -1.79 -11.75 5.13
CA TYR A 109 -1.24 -13.04 5.57
C TYR A 109 -0.09 -13.50 4.67
N TYR A 110 -0.06 -13.07 3.42
CA TYR A 110 1.07 -13.35 2.54
C TYR A 110 2.29 -12.54 2.97
N LEU A 111 2.09 -11.25 3.31
CA LEU A 111 3.15 -10.40 3.86
C LEU A 111 3.71 -10.92 5.18
N GLN A 112 2.87 -11.53 6.03
CA GLN A 112 3.31 -12.10 7.31
C GLN A 112 4.29 -13.28 7.15
N ASN A 113 4.26 -13.96 6.00
CA ASN A 113 5.08 -15.15 5.72
C ASN A 113 6.33 -14.86 4.86
N LEU A 114 6.60 -13.58 4.57
CA LEU A 114 7.86 -13.13 3.97
C LEU A 114 8.98 -13.11 5.02
#